data_AF-A0A5K4F5V4-F1
#
_entry.id   AF-A0A5K4F5V4-F1
#
_cell.length_a   1.000
_cell.length_b   1.000
_cell.length_c   1.000
_cell.angle_alpha   90.00
_cell.angle_beta   90.00
_cell.angle_gamma   90.00
#
_symmetry.space_group_name_H-M   'P 1'
#
loop_
_entity.id
_entity.type
_entity.pdbx_description
1 polymer ?
#
loop_
_entity_poly.entity_id
_entity_poly.type
_entity_poly.pdbx_seq_one_letter_code
_entity_poly.pdbx_strand_id
1 'polypeptide(L)'
;MKLRKQDIQPFCDNPEHQKCLNYDKAIGYCVIKQMKNELPLPYQYIDNTFNVSYENRTYYAGSEMFDYCPTYEMFLLSDGRPSVCRFSRNLKPDLINNAYLEDLGPDSTCFDHGKFVRQNKTSRQTYSRTSSCHKFKCSKNADLQVIINGKSFPCRSRTEPTPLKLEVQNVEFSTDIYCPQCQSICNENCPR
;
A
#
# COMPACT_ATOMS: atom_id res chain seq x y z
N MET A 1 8.79 8.93 23.37
CA MET A 1 9.10 7.50 23.64
C MET A 1 8.72 6.72 22.37
N LYS A 2 9.65 6.47 21.44
CA LYS A 2 9.38 5.68 20.21
C LYS A 2 9.32 4.19 20.58
N LEU A 3 8.15 3.75 21.05
CA LEU A 3 7.88 2.35 21.36
C LEU A 3 7.63 1.58 20.07
N ARG A 4 8.70 0.98 19.52
CA ARG A 4 8.72 -0.01 18.42
C ARG A 4 8.11 0.49 17.09
N LYS A 5 8.72 0.11 15.96
CA LYS A 5 8.12 0.24 14.62
C LYS A 5 6.95 -0.75 14.47
N GLN A 6 5.97 -0.71 15.37
CA GLN A 6 4.73 -1.45 15.22
C GLN A 6 3.83 -0.68 14.27
N ASP A 7 3.09 -1.42 13.46
CA ASP A 7 2.04 -0.83 12.67
C ASP A 7 0.99 -0.24 13.60
N ILE A 8 0.74 1.06 13.47
CA ILE A 8 -0.23 1.81 14.28
C ILE A 8 -1.57 1.97 13.56
N GLN A 9 -1.80 1.19 12.50
CA GLN A 9 -3.08 1.17 11.80
C GLN A 9 -4.26 1.06 12.80
N PRO A 10 -5.31 1.88 12.62
CA PRO A 10 -5.61 2.68 11.43
C PRO A 10 -4.86 4.02 11.33
N PHE A 11 -4.14 4.45 12.37
CA PHE A 11 -3.44 5.73 12.38
C PHE A 11 -2.23 5.74 11.44
N CYS A 12 -1.87 6.93 10.97
CA CYS A 12 -0.71 7.13 10.11
C CYS A 12 0.22 8.21 10.64
N ASP A 13 1.52 8.04 10.38
CA ASP A 13 2.58 8.97 10.74
C ASP A 13 3.34 9.50 9.52
N ASN A 14 2.92 9.15 8.29
CA ASN A 14 3.54 9.66 7.07
C ASN A 14 2.50 9.81 5.95
N PRO A 15 2.19 11.04 5.51
CA PRO A 15 1.20 11.29 4.47
C PRO A 15 1.64 10.82 3.08
N GLU A 16 2.94 10.72 2.82
CA GLU A 16 3.46 10.38 1.48
C GLU A 16 3.42 8.87 1.19
N HIS A 17 3.30 8.03 2.22
CA HIS A 17 3.29 6.59 2.06
C HIS A 17 1.87 6.05 1.89
N GLN A 18 1.66 5.31 0.81
CA GLN A 18 0.50 4.43 0.70
C GLN A 18 0.76 3.14 1.47
N LYS A 19 -0.29 2.57 2.06
CA LYS A 19 -0.19 1.35 2.85
C LYS A 19 -1.35 0.43 2.58
N CYS A 20 -1.15 -0.87 2.72
CA CYS A 20 -2.24 -1.83 2.61
C CYS A 20 -3.17 -1.80 3.82
N LEU A 21 -4.45 -1.60 3.55
CA LEU A 21 -5.54 -1.82 4.49
C LEU A 21 -5.96 -3.29 4.39
N ASN A 22 -5.28 -4.16 5.13
CA ASN A 22 -5.47 -5.61 5.01
C ASN A 22 -6.92 -6.05 5.29
N TYR A 23 -7.61 -5.35 6.19
CA TYR A 23 -9.01 -5.60 6.52
C TYR A 23 -9.97 -5.34 5.34
N ASP A 24 -9.66 -4.35 4.50
CA ASP A 24 -10.47 -3.99 3.32
C ASP A 24 -9.94 -4.54 2.01
N LYS A 25 -8.76 -5.20 2.03
CA LYS A 25 -7.99 -5.59 0.84
C LYS A 25 -7.84 -4.40 -0.12
N ALA A 26 -7.45 -3.26 0.42
CA ALA A 26 -7.41 -2.00 -0.28
C ALA A 26 -6.08 -1.29 -0.07
N ILE A 27 -5.78 -0.34 -0.96
CA ILE A 27 -4.70 0.61 -0.77
C ILE A 27 -5.23 1.81 0.01
N GLY A 28 -4.63 2.07 1.15
CA GLY A 28 -4.91 3.23 1.99
C GLY A 28 -3.97 4.38 1.67
N TYR A 29 -4.48 5.60 1.81
CA TYR A 29 -3.68 6.81 1.86
C TYR A 29 -3.92 7.50 3.19
N CYS A 30 -2.88 8.13 3.73
CA CYS A 30 -2.97 8.81 5.02
C CYS A 30 -3.71 10.14 4.83
N VAL A 31 -4.90 10.23 5.42
CA VAL A 31 -5.79 11.38 5.25
C VAL A 31 -5.45 12.47 6.25
N ILE A 32 -5.07 13.62 5.72
CA ILE A 32 -5.04 14.90 6.42
C ILE A 32 -5.71 15.95 5.55
N LYS A 33 -6.46 16.86 6.18
CA LYS A 33 -7.19 17.94 5.52
C LYS A 33 -6.96 19.24 6.28
N GLN A 34 -6.96 20.34 5.53
CA GLN A 34 -6.92 21.67 6.11
C GLN A 34 -8.30 22.04 6.66
N MET A 35 -8.34 22.52 7.90
CA MET A 35 -9.49 23.01 8.63
C MET A 35 -9.70 24.48 8.35
N LYS A 36 -10.96 24.94 8.47
CA LYS A 36 -11.30 26.36 8.34
C LYS A 36 -10.80 27.19 9.52
N ASN A 37 -10.78 26.59 10.70
CA ASN A 37 -10.39 27.22 11.97
C ASN A 37 -9.26 26.43 12.60
N GLU A 38 -8.54 27.09 13.50
CA GLU A 38 -7.55 26.44 14.34
C GLU A 38 -8.21 25.34 15.20
N LEU A 39 -7.55 24.19 15.28
CA LEU A 39 -7.99 23.07 16.10
C LEU A 39 -7.67 23.34 17.58
N PRO A 40 -8.56 22.96 18.52
CA PRO A 40 -8.23 22.91 19.93
C PRO A 40 -6.98 22.06 20.20
N LEU A 41 -6.17 22.44 21.19
CA LEU A 41 -4.92 21.73 21.55
C LEU A 41 -5.04 20.20 21.64
N PRO A 42 -6.12 19.61 22.20
CA PRO A 42 -6.25 18.14 22.26
C PRO A 42 -6.30 17.43 20.91
N TYR A 43 -6.59 18.15 19.81
CA TYR A 43 -6.80 17.61 18.46
C TYR A 43 -5.67 17.95 17.47
N GLN A 44 -4.59 18.58 17.94
CA GLN A 44 -3.45 18.96 17.11
C GLN A 44 -2.41 17.83 17.03
N TYR A 45 -2.69 16.80 16.22
CA TYR A 45 -1.81 15.62 16.10
C TYR A 45 -0.71 15.75 15.04
N ILE A 46 -0.80 16.75 14.17
CA ILE A 46 0.12 16.92 13.04
C ILE A 46 1.48 17.41 13.56
N ASP A 47 2.53 16.66 13.24
CA ASP A 47 3.90 16.95 13.67
C ASP A 47 4.88 17.12 12.48
N ASN A 48 6.18 16.95 12.73
CA ASN A 48 7.23 17.08 11.72
C ASN A 48 7.24 15.98 10.64
N THR A 49 6.54 14.88 10.83
CA THR A 49 6.51 13.79 9.84
C THR A 49 5.53 14.06 8.70
N PHE A 50 4.62 15.02 8.93
CA PHE A 50 3.72 15.52 7.90
C PHE A 50 4.38 16.71 7.20
N ASN A 51 4.31 16.74 5.87
CA ASN A 51 4.87 17.81 5.03
C ASN A 51 4.02 19.09 5.12
N VAL A 52 3.84 19.60 6.34
CA VAL A 52 3.06 20.77 6.72
C VAL A 52 3.95 21.71 7.54
N SER A 53 4.01 22.98 7.14
CA SER A 53 4.78 24.01 7.84
C SER A 53 4.30 24.16 9.28
N TYR A 54 5.24 24.42 10.21
CA TYR A 54 4.96 24.52 11.65
C TYR A 54 3.77 25.43 11.97
N GLU A 55 3.72 26.62 11.36
CA GLU A 55 2.67 27.63 11.55
C GLU A 55 1.28 27.16 11.12
N ASN A 56 1.21 26.22 10.18
CA ASN A 56 -0.06 25.73 9.64
C ASN A 56 -0.56 24.45 10.33
N ARG A 57 0.25 23.76 11.14
CA ARG A 57 -0.12 22.44 11.69
C ARG A 57 -1.39 22.46 12.52
N THR A 58 -1.65 23.57 13.20
CA THR A 58 -2.86 23.76 14.02
C THR A 58 -4.14 23.84 13.17
N TYR A 59 -4.01 23.96 11.85
CA TYR A 59 -5.10 23.91 10.87
C TYR A 59 -5.17 22.60 10.10
N TYR A 60 -4.37 21.57 10.40
CA TYR A 60 -4.45 20.28 9.71
C TYR A 60 -4.87 19.18 10.66
N ALA A 61 -5.74 18.29 10.19
CA ALA A 61 -6.25 17.16 10.96
C ALA A 61 -6.66 16.00 10.05
N GLY A 62 -6.80 14.81 10.62
CA GLY A 62 -7.53 13.71 10.00
C GLY A 62 -9.05 13.93 10.00
N SER A 63 -9.79 12.83 9.83
CA SER A 63 -11.25 12.86 9.87
C SER A 63 -11.79 13.09 11.28
N GLU A 64 -12.91 13.80 11.38
CA GLU A 64 -13.60 14.05 12.65
C GLU A 64 -14.13 12.74 13.27
N MET A 65 -14.44 11.75 12.44
CA MET A 65 -14.86 10.41 12.88
C MET A 65 -13.81 9.69 13.73
N PHE A 66 -12.54 10.08 13.59
CA PHE A 66 -11.42 9.53 14.36
C PHE A 66 -10.84 10.58 15.32
N ASP A 67 -11.70 11.46 15.85
CA ASP A 67 -11.30 12.55 16.74
C ASP A 67 -10.15 13.39 16.16
N TYR A 68 -10.17 13.64 14.85
CA TYR A 68 -9.13 14.39 14.11
C TYR A 68 -7.76 13.70 14.00
N CYS A 69 -7.62 12.46 14.46
CA CYS A 69 -6.40 11.67 14.26
C CYS A 69 -6.18 11.36 12.77
N PRO A 70 -4.96 11.53 12.23
CA PRO A 70 -4.61 11.07 10.89
C PRO A 70 -4.74 9.56 10.78
N THR A 71 -5.47 9.07 9.78
CA THR A 71 -5.66 7.63 9.55
C THR A 71 -5.43 7.27 8.09
N TYR A 72 -5.06 6.02 7.84
CA TYR A 72 -5.09 5.45 6.51
C TYR A 72 -6.55 5.14 6.13
N GLU A 73 -7.01 5.76 5.05
CA GLU A 73 -8.36 5.54 4.52
C GLU A 73 -8.28 5.11 3.05
N MET A 74 -9.29 4.34 2.62
CA MET A 74 -9.49 4.06 1.20
C MET A 74 -9.82 5.35 0.43
N PHE A 75 -9.44 5.41 -0.85
CA PHE A 75 -9.65 6.60 -1.68
C PHE A 75 -10.14 6.22 -3.07
N LEU A 76 -10.62 7.22 -3.80
CA LEU A 76 -10.93 7.10 -5.22
C LEU A 76 -9.70 7.48 -6.05
N LEU A 77 -9.32 6.63 -6.99
CA LEU A 77 -8.33 6.94 -8.00
C LEU A 77 -8.86 8.03 -8.95
N SER A 78 -7.97 8.65 -9.71
CA SER A 78 -8.31 9.71 -10.66
C SER A 78 -9.37 9.30 -11.70
N ASP A 79 -9.49 8.01 -11.98
CA ASP A 79 -10.52 7.45 -12.87
C ASP A 79 -11.82 7.06 -12.14
N GLY A 80 -12.02 7.53 -10.91
CA GLY A 80 -13.22 7.34 -10.10
C GLY A 80 -13.34 5.96 -9.44
N ARG A 81 -12.33 5.09 -9.59
CA ARG A 81 -12.36 3.75 -8.99
C ARG A 81 -11.97 3.76 -7.52
N PRO A 82 -12.56 2.89 -6.68
CA PRO A 82 -12.05 2.69 -5.32
C PRO A 82 -10.67 2.03 -5.36
N SER A 83 -9.85 2.34 -4.35
CA SER A 83 -8.53 1.74 -4.12
C SER A 83 -8.59 0.28 -3.62
N VAL A 84 -9.77 -0.33 -3.65
CA VAL A 84 -10.04 -1.70 -3.24
C VAL A 84 -9.57 -2.68 -4.31
N CYS A 85 -8.72 -3.63 -3.96
CA CYS A 85 -8.12 -4.57 -4.91
C CYS A 85 -9.11 -5.60 -5.47
N ARG A 86 -10.20 -5.88 -4.73
CA ARG A 86 -11.26 -6.79 -5.17
C ARG A 86 -12.22 -6.22 -6.22
N PHE A 87 -12.01 -4.98 -6.66
CA PHE A 87 -12.85 -4.36 -7.68
C PHE A 87 -12.68 -5.07 -9.03
N SER A 88 -13.75 -5.66 -9.57
CA SER A 88 -13.67 -6.44 -10.81
C SER A 88 -13.44 -5.54 -12.03
N ARG A 89 -12.18 -5.43 -12.46
CA ARG A 89 -11.80 -4.74 -13.69
C ARG A 89 -10.57 -5.40 -14.31
N ASN A 90 -10.65 -5.64 -15.62
CA ASN A 90 -9.48 -6.07 -16.38
C ASN A 90 -8.59 -4.86 -16.63
N LEU A 91 -7.48 -4.77 -15.88
CA LEU A 91 -6.40 -3.86 -16.22
C LEU A 91 -5.69 -4.42 -17.45
N LYS A 92 -5.50 -3.57 -18.47
CA LYS A 92 -4.66 -3.97 -19.60
C LYS A 92 -3.22 -4.15 -19.10
N PRO A 93 -2.51 -5.22 -19.49
CA PRO A 93 -1.10 -5.40 -19.16
C PRO A 93 -0.23 -4.53 -20.07
N ASP A 94 -0.61 -3.26 -20.24
CA ASP A 94 0.22 -2.30 -20.95
C ASP A 94 1.14 -1.60 -19.94
N LEU A 95 2.43 -1.51 -20.29
CA LEU A 95 3.46 -0.94 -19.40
C LEU A 95 3.32 0.59 -19.26
N ILE A 96 2.35 1.20 -19.94
CA ILE A 96 2.11 2.65 -19.95
C ILE A 96 1.14 3.01 -18.82
N ASN A 97 0.02 2.30 -18.73
CA ASN A 97 -1.07 2.58 -17.80
C ASN A 97 -1.02 1.68 -16.55
N ASN A 98 -0.31 0.55 -16.59
CA ASN A 98 -0.14 -0.36 -15.45
C ASN A 98 1.31 -0.43 -14.95
N ALA A 99 1.82 0.70 -14.47
CA ALA A 99 3.22 0.84 -14.05
C ALA A 99 3.66 -0.07 -12.89
N TYR A 100 2.72 -0.54 -12.07
CA TYR A 100 2.98 -1.43 -10.94
C TYR A 100 2.61 -2.89 -11.22
N LEU A 101 2.20 -3.21 -12.45
CA LEU A 101 1.76 -4.57 -12.85
C LEU A 101 0.62 -5.08 -11.95
N GLU A 102 -0.32 -4.20 -11.61
CA GLU A 102 -1.44 -4.50 -10.73
C GLU A 102 -2.43 -5.44 -11.39
N ASP A 103 -3.06 -6.27 -10.57
CA ASP A 103 -4.20 -7.11 -10.91
C ASP A 103 -5.37 -6.74 -9.98
N LEU A 104 -6.56 -6.56 -10.55
CA LEU A 104 -7.78 -6.31 -9.79
C LEU A 104 -8.79 -7.43 -10.01
N GLY A 105 -9.50 -7.80 -8.95
CA GLY A 105 -10.46 -8.90 -9.01
C GLY A 105 -10.63 -9.59 -7.65
N PRO A 106 -11.60 -10.50 -7.52
CA PRO A 106 -11.91 -11.17 -6.26
C PRO A 106 -10.73 -11.98 -5.68
N ASP A 107 -9.77 -12.36 -6.53
CA ASP A 107 -8.53 -13.07 -6.22
C ASP A 107 -7.33 -12.13 -5.98
N SER A 108 -7.56 -10.81 -5.89
CA SER A 108 -6.55 -9.80 -5.61
C SER A 108 -6.63 -9.22 -4.21
N THR A 109 -5.46 -8.88 -3.67
CA THR A 109 -5.30 -8.19 -2.39
C THR A 109 -4.17 -7.17 -2.49
N CYS A 110 -4.06 -6.30 -1.49
CA CYS A 110 -2.99 -5.32 -1.42
C CYS A 110 -1.70 -5.95 -0.88
N PHE A 111 -0.56 -5.60 -1.46
CA PHE A 111 0.77 -5.89 -0.92
C PHE A 111 1.57 -4.61 -0.74
N ASP A 112 2.16 -4.42 0.43
CA ASP A 112 3.11 -3.34 0.68
C ASP A 112 4.45 -3.70 0.02
N HIS A 113 5.15 -2.70 -0.50
CA HIS A 113 6.43 -2.88 -1.19
C HIS A 113 7.31 -1.62 -1.12
N GLY A 114 8.60 -1.79 -1.34
CA GLY A 114 9.54 -0.70 -1.59
C GLY A 114 9.25 0.01 -2.92
N LYS A 115 10.07 0.99 -3.31
CA LYS A 115 9.86 1.68 -4.59
C LYS A 115 9.99 0.69 -5.77
N PHE A 116 9.00 0.69 -6.66
CA PHE A 116 9.06 -0.12 -7.88
C PHE A 116 10.07 0.51 -8.85
N VAL A 117 11.00 -0.28 -9.36
CA VAL A 117 12.00 0.17 -10.35
C VAL A 117 11.73 -0.52 -11.67
N ARG A 118 11.56 0.27 -12.71
CA ARG A 118 11.47 -0.19 -14.11
C ARG A 118 12.73 0.18 -14.84
N GLN A 119 13.37 -0.79 -15.46
CA GLN A 119 14.65 -0.60 -16.14
C GLN A 119 14.65 -1.28 -17.51
N ASN A 120 15.10 -0.55 -18.52
CA ASN A 120 15.48 -1.10 -19.81
C ASN A 120 16.94 -0.72 -20.10
N LYS A 121 17.43 -0.99 -21.31
CA LYS A 121 18.84 -0.72 -21.68
C LYS A 121 19.23 0.76 -21.61
N THR A 122 18.28 1.69 -21.74
CA THR A 122 18.55 3.13 -21.91
C THR A 122 17.99 4.00 -20.79
N SER A 123 17.09 3.47 -19.96
CA SER A 123 16.35 4.24 -18.96
C SER A 123 16.07 3.42 -17.70
N ARG A 124 16.09 4.11 -16.57
CA ARG A 124 15.68 3.60 -15.26
C ARG A 124 14.69 4.58 -14.65
N GLN A 125 13.53 4.07 -14.28
CA GLN A 125 12.45 4.85 -13.68
C GLN A 125 12.07 4.24 -12.34
N THR A 126 11.83 5.09 -11.36
CA THR A 126 11.46 4.69 -10.00
C THR A 126 10.10 5.26 -9.67
N TYR A 127 9.20 4.41 -9.21
CA TYR A 127 7.84 4.74 -8.86
C TYR A 127 7.70 4.88 -7.34
N SER A 128 6.96 5.90 -6.90
CA SER A 128 6.91 6.29 -5.49
C SER A 128 5.86 5.55 -4.65
N ARG A 129 4.81 4.96 -5.24
CA ARG A 129 3.81 4.22 -4.45
C ARG A 129 4.49 3.01 -3.81
N THR A 130 4.08 2.73 -2.58
CA THR A 130 4.62 1.69 -1.70
C THR A 130 3.63 0.56 -1.46
N SER A 131 2.57 0.49 -2.26
CA SER A 131 1.54 -0.54 -2.17
C SER A 131 0.79 -0.68 -3.48
N SER A 132 0.48 -1.92 -3.85
CA SER A 132 -0.17 -2.27 -5.11
C SER A 132 -1.08 -3.49 -4.95
N CYS A 133 -2.07 -3.60 -5.84
CA CYS A 133 -2.99 -4.73 -5.87
C CYS A 133 -2.43 -5.86 -6.73
N HIS A 134 -2.33 -7.06 -6.19
CA HIS A 134 -1.89 -8.24 -6.93
C HIS A 134 -2.74 -9.46 -6.60
N LYS A 135 -2.79 -10.39 -7.55
CA LYS A 135 -3.38 -11.70 -7.33
C LYS A 135 -2.57 -12.47 -6.30
N PHE A 136 -3.25 -13.35 -5.57
CA PHE A 136 -2.60 -14.21 -4.60
C PHE A 136 -3.08 -15.65 -4.70
N LYS A 137 -2.27 -16.58 -4.19
CA LYS A 137 -2.65 -17.98 -3.98
C LYS A 137 -2.36 -18.39 -2.55
N CYS A 138 -3.32 -19.08 -1.97
CA CYS A 138 -3.22 -19.71 -0.67
C CYS A 138 -3.11 -21.21 -0.85
N SER A 139 -2.30 -21.87 -0.04
CA SER A 139 -2.16 -23.32 -0.03
C SER A 139 -1.87 -23.79 1.38
N LYS A 140 -2.40 -24.96 1.75
CA LYS A 140 -2.02 -25.60 3.03
C LYS A 140 -0.61 -26.19 2.99
N ASN A 141 -0.06 -26.38 1.79
CA ASN A 141 1.23 -27.03 1.56
C ASN A 141 2.34 -26.04 1.16
N ALA A 142 2.00 -24.77 0.95
CA ALA A 142 2.93 -23.73 0.55
C ALA A 142 2.50 -22.40 1.14
N ASP A 143 3.45 -21.52 1.46
CA ASP A 143 3.14 -20.19 1.97
C ASP A 143 2.29 -19.38 0.97
N LEU A 144 1.74 -18.25 1.44
CA LEU A 144 1.11 -17.24 0.59
C LEU A 144 2.00 -16.96 -0.63
N GLN A 145 1.42 -16.97 -1.82
CA GLN A 145 2.12 -16.60 -3.05
C GLN A 145 1.49 -15.34 -3.61
N VAL A 146 2.33 -14.37 -3.97
CA VAL A 146 1.92 -13.22 -4.78
C VAL A 146 2.08 -13.58 -6.26
N ILE A 147 1.14 -13.14 -7.09
CA ILE A 147 1.18 -13.34 -8.54
C ILE A 147 1.31 -11.97 -9.19
N ILE A 148 2.41 -11.77 -9.93
CA ILE A 148 2.68 -10.54 -10.66
C ILE A 148 2.93 -10.89 -12.12
N ASN A 149 2.12 -10.32 -13.02
CA ASN A 149 2.18 -10.60 -14.45
C ASN A 149 2.18 -12.12 -14.77
N GLY A 150 1.30 -12.86 -14.09
CA GLY A 150 1.14 -14.32 -14.25
C GLY A 150 2.22 -15.19 -13.59
N LYS A 151 3.31 -14.61 -13.08
CA LYS A 151 4.38 -15.34 -12.38
C LYS A 151 4.10 -15.38 -10.88
N SER A 152 4.24 -16.56 -10.27
CA SER A 152 4.00 -16.74 -8.83
C SER A 152 5.32 -16.65 -8.06
N PHE A 153 5.33 -15.88 -6.96
CA PHE A 153 6.47 -15.69 -6.08
C PHE A 153 6.08 -16.05 -4.64
N PRO A 154 6.93 -16.82 -3.91
CA PRO A 154 6.71 -17.08 -2.49
C PRO A 154 6.69 -15.77 -1.70
N CYS A 155 5.68 -15.60 -0.84
CA CYS A 155 5.51 -14.41 -0.02
C CYS A 155 5.39 -14.82 1.46
N ARG A 156 6.51 -14.76 2.18
CA ARG A 156 6.60 -15.17 3.57
C ARG A 156 6.67 -13.95 4.47
N SER A 157 5.78 -13.87 5.45
CA SER A 157 5.84 -12.76 6.41
C SER A 157 7.11 -12.85 7.24
N ARG A 158 7.94 -11.81 7.12
CA ARG A 158 9.27 -11.70 7.72
C ARG A 158 9.50 -10.25 8.12
N THR A 159 10.43 -10.02 9.03
CA THR A 159 10.86 -8.67 9.41
C THR A 159 11.50 -7.91 8.26
N GLU A 160 12.22 -8.64 7.39
CA GLU A 160 12.85 -8.09 6.19
C GLU A 160 11.98 -8.36 4.95
N PRO A 161 11.90 -7.40 4.02
CA PRO A 161 11.16 -7.60 2.78
C PRO A 161 11.85 -8.61 1.87
N THR A 162 11.09 -9.21 0.96
CA THR A 162 11.61 -10.17 -0.02
C THR A 162 11.92 -9.44 -1.33
N PRO A 163 13.16 -9.48 -1.84
CA PRO A 163 13.48 -8.91 -3.14
C PRO A 163 12.74 -9.68 -4.25
N LEU A 164 12.06 -8.93 -5.12
CA LEU A 164 11.32 -9.44 -6.26
C LEU A 164 11.87 -8.82 -7.53
N LYS A 165 12.18 -9.67 -8.52
CA LYS A 165 12.59 -9.25 -9.86
C LYS A 165 11.84 -10.04 -10.91
N LEU A 166 11.39 -9.36 -11.96
CA LEU A 166 10.75 -9.99 -13.11
C LEU A 166 11.02 -9.21 -14.38
N GLU A 167 11.06 -9.92 -15.49
CA GLU A 167 11.08 -9.31 -16.82
C GLU A 167 9.70 -9.44 -17.48
N VAL A 168 9.24 -8.34 -18.08
CA VAL A 168 8.00 -8.22 -18.85
C VAL A 168 8.32 -7.47 -20.15
N GLN A 169 8.12 -8.10 -21.31
CA GLN A 169 8.37 -7.48 -22.62
C GLN A 169 9.78 -6.86 -22.76
N ASN A 170 10.83 -7.56 -22.32
CA ASN A 170 12.23 -7.09 -22.29
C ASN A 170 12.50 -5.87 -21.38
N VAL A 171 11.60 -5.60 -20.44
CA VAL A 171 11.76 -4.57 -19.41
C VAL A 171 11.86 -5.24 -18.05
N GLU A 172 12.91 -4.92 -17.30
CA GLU A 172 13.11 -5.42 -15.94
C GLU A 172 12.29 -4.58 -14.95
N PHE A 173 11.62 -5.26 -14.04
CA PHE A 173 10.93 -4.70 -12.91
C PHE A 173 11.51 -5.28 -11.62
N SER A 174 11.74 -4.42 -10.63
CA SER A 174 12.22 -4.84 -9.32
C SER A 174 11.61 -4.04 -8.17
N THR A 175 11.40 -4.71 -7.04
CA THR A 175 10.97 -4.10 -5.78
C THR A 175 11.27 -5.04 -4.61
N ASP A 176 11.12 -4.56 -3.39
CA ASP A 176 11.19 -5.36 -2.17
C ASP A 176 9.77 -5.49 -1.61
N ILE A 177 9.18 -6.68 -1.64
CA ILE A 177 7.79 -6.90 -1.20
C ILE A 177 7.73 -7.22 0.30
N TYR A 178 6.83 -6.53 1.02
CA TYR A 178 6.50 -6.81 2.40
C TYR A 178 5.30 -7.75 2.46
N CYS A 179 5.56 -8.98 2.88
CA CYS A 179 4.53 -10.01 2.89
C CYS A 179 3.69 -9.91 4.17
N PRO A 180 2.37 -9.71 4.04
CA PRO A 180 1.48 -9.77 5.19
C PRO A 180 1.41 -11.19 5.76
N GLN A 181 0.90 -11.30 6.98
CA GLN A 181 0.67 -12.60 7.60
C GLN A 181 -0.28 -13.42 6.75
N CYS A 182 0.04 -14.69 6.48
CA CYS A 182 -0.77 -15.53 5.61
C CYS A 182 -2.24 -15.57 6.08
N GLN A 183 -2.46 -15.68 7.39
CA GLN A 183 -3.78 -15.76 8.00
C GLN A 183 -4.62 -14.50 7.74
N SER A 184 -3.99 -13.34 7.56
CA SER A 184 -4.71 -12.08 7.26
C SER A 184 -5.34 -12.04 5.86
N ILE A 185 -4.85 -12.87 4.93
CA ILE A 185 -5.35 -12.95 3.55
C ILE A 185 -6.06 -14.28 3.30
N CYS A 186 -5.47 -15.36 3.77
CA CYS A 186 -5.84 -16.75 3.44
C CYS A 186 -6.70 -17.42 4.51
N ASN A 187 -6.96 -16.76 5.65
CA ASN A 187 -7.65 -17.34 6.80
C ASN A 187 -6.99 -18.67 7.22
N GLU A 188 -7.69 -19.80 7.11
CA GLU A 188 -7.20 -21.13 7.49
C GLU A 188 -6.37 -21.84 6.40
N ASN A 189 -6.26 -21.26 5.19
CA ASN A 189 -5.53 -21.86 4.07
C ASN A 189 -4.04 -21.50 4.08
N CYS A 190 -3.41 -21.67 5.24
CA CYS A 190 -1.98 -21.44 5.45
C CYS A 190 -1.31 -22.74 5.89
N PRO A 191 0.00 -22.91 5.62
CA PRO A 191 0.78 -23.96 6.25
C PRO A 191 0.69 -23.84 7.78
N ARG A 192 0.66 -24.99 8.46
CA ARG A 192 0.70 -25.07 9.92
C ARG A 192 2.12 -24.94 10.44
#